data_AF-A0AB37G1P9-F1
#
_entry.id   AF-A0AB37G1P9-F1
#
_cell.length_a   1.000
_cell.length_b   1.000
_cell.length_c   1.000
_cell.angle_alpha   90.00
_cell.angle_beta   90.00
_cell.angle_gamma   90.00
#
_symmetry.space_group_name_H-M   'P 1'
#
loop_
_entity.id
_entity.type
_entity.pdbx_description
1 polymer ?
#
loop_
_entity_poly.entity_id
_entity_poly.type
_entity_poly.pdbx_seq_one_letter_code
_entity_poly.pdbx_strand_id
1 'polypeptide(L)'
;MKKRLSKETCFQSRCFFIREKDDPRIPGLLQSQIELVTKHLKHLESRKVELFSTKESIQDNYGHYLILTRAIERNRAQLKWLEDTLAEM
;
A
#
# COMPACT_ATOMS: atom_id res chain seq x y z
N MET A 1 4.81 -3.42 26.27
CA MET A 1 4.90 -3.01 24.84
C MET A 1 3.51 -2.69 24.31
N LYS A 2 3.16 -1.42 24.08
CA LYS A 2 1.94 -1.07 23.31
C LYS A 2 2.21 -1.45 21.85
N LYS A 3 1.58 -2.52 21.34
CA LYS A 3 1.58 -2.84 19.91
C LYS A 3 0.97 -1.64 19.18
N ARG A 4 1.81 -0.83 18.52
CA ARG A 4 1.35 0.21 17.60
C ARG A 4 0.73 -0.55 16.43
N LEU A 5 -0.60 -0.61 16.40
CA LEU A 5 -1.33 -1.17 15.24
C LEU A 5 -0.78 -0.48 13.99
N SER A 6 -0.41 -1.27 12.97
CA SER A 6 -0.02 -0.67 11.70
C SER A 6 -1.20 0.11 11.15
N LYS A 7 -0.93 1.21 10.43
CA LYS A 7 -2.02 2.04 9.86
C LYS A 7 -2.94 1.23 8.94
N GLU A 8 -2.41 0.17 8.33
CA GLU A 8 -3.12 -0.79 7.47
C GLU A 8 -4.17 -1.61 8.24
N THR A 9 -3.82 -2.17 9.41
CA THR A 9 -4.80 -2.90 10.26
C THR A 9 -5.94 -1.99 10.71
N CYS A 10 -5.65 -0.70 10.90
CA CYS A 10 -6.65 0.28 11.29
C CYS A 10 -7.64 0.61 10.15
N PHE A 11 -7.22 0.58 8.88
CA PHE A 11 -8.12 0.77 7.74
C PHE A 11 -9.11 -0.39 7.59
N GLN A 12 -8.61 -1.63 7.59
CA GLN A 12 -9.43 -2.84 7.47
C GLN A 12 -10.50 -2.91 8.56
N SER A 13 -10.11 -2.64 9.82
CA SER A 13 -11.05 -2.61 10.93
C SER A 13 -12.09 -1.50 10.79
N ARG A 14 -11.72 -0.32 10.25
CA ARG A 14 -12.68 0.77 10.03
C ARG A 14 -13.69 0.39 8.95
N CYS A 15 -13.25 -0.17 7.83
CA CYS A 15 -14.15 -0.66 6.78
C CYS A 15 -15.08 -1.76 7.29
N PHE A 16 -14.59 -2.69 8.12
CA PHE A 16 -15.38 -3.79 8.68
C PHE A 16 -16.62 -3.32 9.47
N PHE A 17 -16.57 -2.14 10.10
CA PHE A 17 -17.69 -1.61 10.88
C PHE A 17 -18.69 -0.77 10.07
N ILE A 18 -18.45 -0.58 8.78
CA ILE A 18 -19.37 0.15 7.88
C ILE A 18 -20.50 -0.79 7.48
N ARG A 19 -21.74 -0.38 7.72
CA ARG A 19 -22.95 -1.18 7.47
C ARG A 19 -23.68 -0.78 6.20
N GLU A 20 -23.66 0.52 5.89
CA GLU A 20 -24.38 1.10 4.76
C GLU A 20 -23.38 1.48 3.66
N LYS A 21 -23.75 1.24 2.40
CA LYS A 21 -22.91 1.58 1.24
C LYS A 21 -22.70 3.09 1.08
N ASP A 22 -23.66 3.90 1.56
CA ASP A 22 -23.66 5.35 1.40
C ASP A 22 -23.16 6.06 2.68
N ASP A 23 -22.42 5.34 3.54
CA ASP A 23 -21.87 5.93 4.75
C ASP A 23 -20.89 7.07 4.39
N PRO A 24 -21.15 8.32 4.82
CA PRO A 24 -20.41 9.50 4.39
C PRO A 24 -18.94 9.49 4.83
N ARG A 25 -18.55 8.55 5.70
CA ARG A 25 -17.16 8.38 6.15
C ARG A 25 -16.31 7.59 5.16
N ILE A 26 -16.93 6.80 4.26
CA ILE A 26 -16.18 5.93 3.34
C ILE A 26 -15.23 6.72 2.43
N PRO A 27 -15.66 7.81 1.75
CA PRO A 27 -14.76 8.53 0.84
C PRO A 27 -13.53 9.09 1.57
N GLY A 28 -13.72 9.65 2.78
CA GLY A 28 -12.61 10.14 3.59
C GLY A 28 -11.64 9.06 4.07
N LEU A 29 -12.16 7.86 4.35
CA LEU A 29 -11.35 6.69 4.72
C LEU A 29 -10.52 6.19 3.52
N LEU A 30 -11.14 6.10 2.34
CA LEU A 30 -10.45 5.70 1.10
C LEU A 30 -9.36 6.71 0.75
N GLN A 31 -9.67 8.01 0.74
CA GLN A 31 -8.70 9.06 0.43
C GLN A 31 -7.49 9.03 1.37
N SER A 32 -7.74 8.91 2.68
CA SER A 32 -6.67 8.80 3.68
C SER A 32 -5.79 7.57 3.45
N GLN A 33 -6.39 6.45 3.02
CA GLN A 33 -5.65 5.22 2.75
C GLN A 33 -4.86 5.31 1.44
N ILE A 34 -5.41 5.93 0.40
CA ILE A 34 -4.72 6.24 -0.86
C ILE A 34 -3.44 7.02 -0.57
N GLU A 35 -3.52 8.11 0.20
CA GLU A 35 -2.35 8.92 0.56
C GLU A 35 -1.26 8.10 1.27
N LEU A 36 -1.65 7.24 2.20
CA LEU A 36 -0.73 6.38 2.94
C LEU A 36 -0.05 5.35 2.04
N VAL A 37 -0.82 4.66 1.19
CA VAL A 37 -0.30 3.63 0.27
C VAL A 37 0.59 4.28 -0.80
N THR A 38 0.20 5.42 -1.37
CA THR A 38 1.00 6.16 -2.35
C THR A 38 2.34 6.59 -1.77
N LYS A 39 2.36 7.12 -0.54
CA LYS A 39 3.62 7.48 0.14
C LYS A 39 4.52 6.26 0.35
N HIS A 40 3.94 5.13 0.74
CA HIS A 40 4.69 3.90 0.96
C HIS A 40 5.23 3.31 -0.35
N LEU A 41 4.41 3.27 -1.40
CA LEU A 41 4.79 2.83 -2.73
C LEU A 41 5.98 3.64 -3.27
N LYS A 42 5.90 4.98 -3.21
CA LYS A 42 7.00 5.87 -3.61
C LYS A 42 8.30 5.57 -2.87
N HIS A 43 8.21 5.28 -1.57
CA HIS A 43 9.39 4.90 -0.79
C HIS A 43 10.00 3.57 -1.28
N LEU A 44 9.16 2.55 -1.51
CA LEU A 44 9.63 1.24 -2.00
C LEU A 44 10.24 1.32 -3.40
N GLU A 45 9.64 2.10 -4.30
CA GLU A 45 10.16 2.34 -5.66
C GLU A 45 11.52 3.05 -5.62
N SER A 46 11.67 4.06 -4.76
CA SER A 46 12.95 4.72 -4.52
C SER A 46 14.01 3.74 -4.02
N ARG A 47 13.65 2.87 -3.06
CA ARG A 47 14.56 1.84 -2.53
C ARG A 47 14.96 0.82 -3.59
N LYS A 48 14.06 0.49 -4.53
CA LYS A 48 14.37 -0.42 -5.63
C LYS A 48 15.46 0.17 -6.53
N VAL A 49 15.35 1.45 -6.87
CA VAL A 49 16.36 2.13 -7.69
C VAL A 49 17.70 2.21 -6.95
N GLU A 50 17.69 2.53 -5.66
CA GLU A 50 18.90 2.65 -4.84
C GLU A 50 19.67 1.33 -4.70
N LEU A 51 18.96 0.22 -4.47
CA LEU A 51 19.58 -1.08 -4.19
C LEU A 51 19.81 -1.94 -5.44
N PHE A 52 18.98 -1.78 -6.47
CA PHE A 52 18.87 -2.71 -7.59
C PHE A 52 18.95 -1.99 -8.95
N SER A 53 19.87 -1.04 -9.07
CA SER A 53 20.10 -0.25 -10.29
C SER A 53 20.83 -1.01 -11.39
N THR A 54 21.55 -2.10 -11.08
CA THR A 54 22.31 -2.89 -12.06
C THR A 54 21.90 -4.36 -12.04
N LYS A 55 22.25 -5.09 -13.10
CA LYS A 55 21.95 -6.53 -13.19
C LYS A 55 22.75 -7.32 -12.17
N GLU A 56 23.98 -6.89 -11.91
CA GLU A 56 24.90 -7.48 -10.94
C GLU A 56 24.33 -7.35 -9.52
N SER A 57 23.86 -6.17 -9.12
CA SER A 57 23.28 -5.98 -7.77
C SER A 57 21.99 -6.77 -7.57
N ILE A 58 21.20 -6.96 -8.63
CA ILE A 58 20.04 -7.87 -8.62
C ILE A 58 20.48 -9.33 -8.47
N GLN A 59 21.49 -9.77 -9.22
CA GLN A 59 21.96 -11.16 -9.17
C GLN A 59 22.54 -11.51 -7.79
N ASP A 60 23.35 -10.63 -7.22
CA ASP A 60 23.98 -10.84 -5.91
C ASP A 60 22.98 -10.83 -4.75
N ASN A 61 21.79 -10.24 -4.96
CA ASN A 61 20.78 -10.03 -3.91
C ASN A 61 19.36 -10.42 -4.38
N TYR A 62 19.24 -11.45 -5.21
CA TYR A 62 18.00 -11.74 -5.93
C TYR A 62 16.80 -12.00 -5.00
N GLY A 63 17.02 -12.65 -3.86
CA GLY A 63 15.96 -12.84 -2.85
C GLY A 63 15.41 -11.52 -2.31
N HIS A 64 16.27 -10.55 -2.02
CA HIS A 64 15.85 -9.22 -1.56
C HIS A 64 15.10 -8.46 -2.65
N TYR A 65 15.56 -8.58 -3.89
CA TYR A 65 14.88 -8.03 -5.05
C TYR A 65 13.46 -8.59 -5.20
N LEU A 66 13.28 -9.91 -5.06
CA LEU A 66 11.97 -10.56 -5.13
C LEU A 66 11.01 -10.07 -4.04
N ILE A 67 11.49 -9.94 -2.79
CA ILE A 67 10.63 -9.47 -1.70
C ILE A 67 10.24 -8.00 -1.89
N LEU A 68 11.17 -7.14 -2.29
CA LEU A 68 10.89 -5.74 -2.54
C LEU A 68 9.91 -5.55 -3.71
N THR A 69 10.13 -6.25 -4.82
CA THR A 69 9.23 -6.18 -5.99
C THR A 69 7.85 -6.71 -5.67
N ARG A 70 7.74 -7.83 -4.95
CA ARG A 70 6.44 -8.32 -4.45
C ARG A 70 5.73 -7.29 -3.57
N ALA A 71 6.46 -6.61 -2.69
CA ALA A 71 5.88 -5.56 -1.84
C ALA A 71 5.38 -4.36 -2.67
N ILE A 72 6.12 -3.95 -3.70
CA ILE A 72 5.71 -2.90 -4.65
C ILE A 72 4.42 -3.31 -5.35
N GLU A 73 4.37 -4.50 -5.96
CA GLU A 73 3.19 -4.97 -6.70
C GLU A 73 1.94 -5.06 -5.80
N ARG A 74 2.09 -5.51 -4.55
CA ARG A 74 1.00 -5.51 -3.58
C ARG A 74 0.46 -4.09 -3.31
N ASN A 75 1.34 -3.11 -3.14
CA ASN A 75 0.91 -1.73 -2.89
C ASN A 75 0.26 -1.09 -4.14
N ARG A 76 0.74 -1.42 -5.34
CA ARG A 76 0.11 -0.97 -6.60
C ARG A 76 -1.29 -1.55 -6.77
N ALA A 77 -1.46 -2.85 -6.53
CA ALA A 77 -2.77 -3.50 -6.58
C ALA A 77 -3.74 -2.90 -5.56
N GLN A 78 -3.25 -2.63 -4.33
CA GLN A 78 -4.05 -1.99 -3.30
C GLN A 78 -4.44 -0.55 -3.68
N LEU A 79 -3.50 0.24 -4.18
CA LEU A 79 -3.76 1.62 -4.61
C LEU A 79 -4.83 1.65 -5.71
N LYS A 80 -4.67 0.81 -6.72
CA LYS A 80 -5.64 0.67 -7.81
C LYS A 80 -7.04 0.35 -7.28
N TRP A 81 -7.15 -0.64 -6.39
CA TRP A 81 -8.45 -1.00 -5.82
C TRP A 81 -9.10 0.16 -5.05
N LEU A 82 -8.32 0.93 -4.28
CA LEU A 82 -8.83 2.08 -3.54
C LEU A 82 -9.32 3.19 -4.48
N GLU A 83 -8.57 3.49 -5.54
CA GLU A 83 -8.91 4.50 -6.54
C GLU A 83 -10.16 4.10 -7.34
N ASP A 84 -10.22 2.86 -7.81
CA ASP A 84 -11.39 2.32 -8.52
C ASP A 84 -12.63 2.37 -7.62
N THR A 85 -12.51 1.93 -6.36
CA THR A 85 -13.63 1.94 -5.39
C THR A 85 -14.12 3.35 -5.11
N LEU A 86 -13.22 4.32 -5.00
CA LEU A 86 -13.59 5.73 -4.77
C LEU A 86 -14.27 6.35 -5.99
N ALA A 87 -13.89 5.94 -7.21
CA ALA A 87 -14.47 6.43 -8.45
C ALA A 87 -15.87 5.85 -8.75
N GLU A 88 -16.18 4.67 -8.20
CA GLU A 88 -17.49 4.00 -8.34
C GLU A 88 -18.54 4.49 -7.32
N MET A 89 -18.15 5.34 -6.36
CA MET A 89 -19.03 5.93 -5.35
C MET A 89 -19.74 7.18 -5.86
#